data_AF-A0A413VXH6-F1
#
_entry.id   AF-A0A413VXH6-F1
#
_cell.length_a   1.000
_cell.length_b   1.000
_cell.length_c   1.000
_cell.angle_alpha   90.00
_cell.angle_beta   90.00
_cell.angle_gamma   90.00
#
_symmetry.space_group_name_H-M   'P 1'
#
loop_
_entity.id
_entity.type
_entity.pdbx_description
1 polymer ?
#
loop_
_entity_poly.entity_id
_entity_poly.type
_entity_poly.pdbx_seq_one_letter_code
_entity_poly.pdbx_strand_id
1 'polypeptide(L)'
;MNILINPIFSVIVCCIAALVVAIFIEFITLPRVLLISRRKRLYDMPDKRKSHVNPIPRLAGITFCPVILLSFLPIAGLQAIWLGTSSISHSSESFIRLSFMICGILPLVLMGVKDDLIGARYSHKFIIQTLSALLLIASGTYINNLYGLFGIYELSPYIGIPFTALLIVYIINSINLIDGVDGLAASLSISAAAILGIGFIIAGNYTMPILTFSVVGTLIPFLYYNIIARRKLFMGDTGSLTLGYILAFLAVYYSMRNSSEAISTGIPSIIIAWSVLFIPLFDTARVMYTRASQGKSLFHPDRNHIHHKLLDLGFSHRKITLTLTITTLFITACNILLHELLNINLILAIDLIAGILCNVYLNKRKKRRAQSLNKKLLKQTESIPMGDFIITNNYQFDSIPDQQMVIHAIDSRIWLMGNEDKELKQALLQSDILVPNGAGITLAARWLTGKQIHNVSRDDLHLSILQHLDKVAGSVFYLGASDRTLALITERILTEYPNIRVKTYSPPYRDSFSEEETNKMITAINEFKPDVLFIGMSVSKQEKWIATNRHLLHTHLISGIGAVFGFYGGTTSYPPQWRKQQSLSAIKILITALQIKNRKKSIKTSTEYETN
;
A
#
# COMPACT_ATOMS: atom_id res chain seq x y z
N MET A 1 17.71 -59.89 0.27
CA MET A 1 17.85 -58.42 0.25
C MET A 1 16.72 -57.75 -0.56
N ASN A 2 15.51 -58.33 -0.53
CA ASN A 2 14.30 -57.83 -1.18
C ASN A 2 13.26 -57.53 -0.10
N ILE A 3 13.45 -56.43 0.64
CA ILE A 3 12.33 -55.84 1.35
C ILE A 3 11.78 -54.80 0.39
N LEU A 4 10.67 -55.15 -0.27
CA LEU A 4 9.80 -54.20 -0.94
C LEU A 4 9.39 -53.14 0.09
N ILE A 5 10.14 -52.04 0.13
CA ILE A 5 9.71 -50.86 0.86
C ILE A 5 8.55 -50.28 0.06
N ASN A 6 7.40 -50.13 0.72
CA ASN A 6 6.20 -49.55 0.13
C ASN A 6 6.56 -48.25 -0.63
N PRO A 7 6.20 -48.09 -1.92
CA PRO A 7 6.58 -46.91 -2.72
C PRO A 7 6.13 -45.60 -2.07
N ILE A 8 4.99 -45.60 -1.37
CA ILE A 8 4.51 -44.44 -0.61
C ILE A 8 5.46 -44.11 0.55
N PHE A 9 5.94 -45.12 1.27
CA PHE A 9 6.92 -44.91 2.35
C PHE A 9 8.21 -44.29 1.80
N SER A 10 8.69 -44.76 0.66
CA SER A 10 9.86 -44.19 -0.02
C SER A 10 9.68 -42.70 -0.31
N VAL A 11 8.53 -42.31 -0.86
CA VAL A 11 8.20 -40.91 -1.17
C VAL A 11 8.15 -40.05 0.08
N ILE A 12 7.53 -40.54 1.16
CA ILE A 12 7.44 -39.80 2.42
C ILE A 12 8.84 -39.54 2.99
N VAL A 13 9.71 -40.55 2.99
CA VAL A 13 11.11 -40.41 3.42
C VAL A 13 11.84 -39.35 2.58
N CYS A 14 11.70 -39.40 1.25
CA CYS A 14 12.30 -38.41 0.36
C CYS A 14 11.73 -37.00 0.58
N CYS A 15 10.43 -36.85 0.83
CA CYS A 15 9.82 -35.55 1.14
C CYS A 15 10.38 -34.94 2.43
N ILE A 16 10.47 -35.75 3.49
CA ILE A 16 11.05 -35.32 4.77
C ILE A 16 12.53 -34.95 4.58
N ALA A 17 13.29 -35.78 3.86
CA ALA A 17 14.69 -35.49 3.57
C ALA A 17 14.85 -34.15 2.82
N ALA A 18 14.03 -33.90 1.79
CA ALA A 18 14.10 -32.67 1.00
C ALA A 18 13.72 -31.44 1.81
N LEU A 19 12.69 -31.55 2.65
CA LEU A 19 12.32 -30.50 3.60
C LEU A 19 13.47 -30.19 4.56
N VAL A 20 14.08 -31.20 5.18
CA VAL A 20 15.17 -31.01 6.16
C VAL A 20 16.42 -30.42 5.50
N VAL A 21 16.80 -30.92 4.31
CA VAL A 21 17.93 -30.40 3.54
C VAL A 21 17.69 -28.94 3.16
N ALA A 22 16.50 -28.60 2.66
CA ALA A 22 16.15 -27.22 2.32
C ALA A 22 16.19 -26.29 3.54
N ILE A 23 15.63 -26.73 4.67
CA ILE A 23 15.70 -25.98 5.95
C ILE A 23 17.15 -25.71 6.34
N PHE A 24 17.99 -26.75 6.30
CA PHE A 24 19.39 -26.66 6.69
C PHE A 24 20.17 -25.69 5.80
N ILE A 25 20.06 -25.84 4.48
CA ILE A 25 20.75 -24.96 3.53
C ILE A 25 20.26 -23.52 3.70
N GLU A 26 18.94 -23.30 3.81
CA GLU A 26 18.38 -21.95 3.87
C GLU A 26 18.73 -21.22 5.19
N PHE A 27 18.80 -21.94 6.31
CA PHE A 27 19.31 -21.38 7.57
C PHE A 27 20.77 -20.92 7.48
N ILE A 28 21.58 -21.52 6.61
CA ILE A 28 22.97 -21.13 6.36
C ILE A 28 23.06 -19.95 5.37
N THR A 29 22.25 -19.94 4.32
CA THR A 29 22.32 -18.95 3.24
C THR A 29 21.73 -17.59 3.64
N LEU A 30 20.57 -17.56 4.33
CA LEU A 30 19.88 -16.30 4.67
C LEU A 30 20.73 -15.34 5.53
N PRO A 31 21.45 -15.78 6.59
CA PRO A 31 22.36 -14.90 7.33
C PRO A 31 23.48 -14.30 6.46
N ARG A 32 23.97 -15.05 5.46
CA ARG A 32 25.01 -14.57 4.54
C ARG A 32 24.45 -13.50 3.59
N VAL A 33 23.25 -13.71 3.05
CA VAL A 33 22.55 -12.69 2.24
C VAL A 33 22.31 -11.42 3.06
N LEU A 34 21.89 -11.56 4.31
CA LEU A 34 21.72 -10.42 5.22
C LEU A 34 23.04 -9.65 5.41
N LEU A 35 24.17 -10.35 5.56
CA LEU A 35 25.49 -9.74 5.72
C LEU A 35 25.97 -9.03 4.44
N ILE A 36 25.78 -9.64 3.27
CA ILE A 36 26.14 -9.06 1.97
C ILE A 36 25.29 -7.81 1.69
N SER A 37 23.98 -7.91 1.90
CA SER A 37 23.05 -6.79 1.70
C SER A 37 23.46 -5.59 2.56
N ARG A 38 23.95 -5.84 3.78
CA ARG A 38 24.46 -4.78 4.66
C ARG A 38 25.74 -4.14 4.15
N ARG A 39 26.73 -4.95 3.75
CA ARG A 39 28.01 -4.46 3.24
C ARG A 39 27.85 -3.64 1.97
N LYS A 40 26.92 -4.05 1.09
CA LYS A 40 26.65 -3.39 -0.19
C LYS A 40 25.53 -2.33 -0.11
N ARG A 41 24.96 -2.09 1.08
CA ARG A 41 23.85 -1.15 1.34
C ARG A 41 22.62 -1.37 0.44
N LEU A 42 22.33 -2.63 0.13
CA LEU A 42 21.18 -3.03 -0.69
C LEU A 42 19.93 -3.13 0.21
N TYR A 43 19.39 -1.97 0.55
CA TYR A 43 18.23 -1.85 1.43
C TYR A 43 17.02 -1.28 0.70
N ASP A 44 15.86 -1.73 1.13
CA ASP A 44 14.62 -1.07 0.80
C ASP A 44 14.32 0.08 1.77
N MET A 45 14.44 1.30 1.26
CA MET A 45 14.19 2.51 2.05
C MET A 45 12.68 2.71 2.30
N PRO A 46 12.29 3.20 3.49
CA PRO A 46 10.90 3.51 3.82
C PRO A 46 10.35 4.63 2.91
N ASP A 47 9.14 4.44 2.38
CA ASP A 47 8.38 5.40 1.55
C ASP A 47 6.97 5.57 2.15
N LYS A 48 6.28 6.68 1.87
CA LYS A 48 4.90 6.97 2.33
C LYS A 48 3.88 5.86 1.97
N ARG A 49 4.24 5.01 1.00
CA ARG A 49 3.44 3.88 0.52
C ARG A 49 3.75 2.54 1.20
N LYS A 50 4.88 2.43 1.92
CA LYS A 50 5.38 1.19 2.53
C LYS A 50 5.09 1.18 4.03
N SER A 51 4.84 0.00 4.59
CA SER A 51 4.44 -0.16 5.99
C SER A 51 5.62 -0.23 6.98
N HIS A 52 6.86 -0.37 6.50
CA HIS A 52 8.05 -0.39 7.35
C HIS A 52 8.66 1.00 7.56
N VAL A 53 9.17 1.22 8.76
CA VAL A 53 9.82 2.46 9.20
C VAL A 53 11.35 2.38 9.09
N ASN A 54 11.92 1.17 9.06
CA ASN A 54 13.36 0.92 9.01
C ASN A 54 13.77 0.29 7.67
N PRO A 55 14.96 0.60 7.12
CA PRO A 55 15.44 -0.04 5.90
C PRO A 55 15.61 -1.56 6.06
N ILE A 56 14.97 -2.35 5.20
CA ILE A 56 14.99 -3.82 5.24
C ILE A 56 15.58 -4.37 3.94
N PRO A 57 16.51 -5.35 3.96
CA PRO A 57 17.01 -5.97 2.74
C PRO A 57 15.93 -6.77 2.00
N ARG A 58 15.87 -6.65 0.66
CA ARG A 58 14.90 -7.32 -0.24
C ARG A 58 15.45 -8.54 -0.99
N LEU A 59 16.67 -8.99 -0.68
CA LEU A 59 17.38 -9.96 -1.51
C LEU A 59 17.25 -11.42 -1.04
N ALA A 60 16.36 -11.72 -0.10
CA ALA A 60 16.23 -13.10 0.39
C ALA A 60 15.73 -14.05 -0.70
N GLY A 61 14.90 -13.60 -1.64
CA GLY A 61 14.39 -14.45 -2.71
C GLY A 61 15.45 -15.01 -3.66
N ILE A 62 16.66 -14.44 -3.68
CA ILE A 62 17.78 -14.94 -4.47
C ILE A 62 18.18 -16.36 -4.06
N THR A 63 17.98 -16.73 -2.79
CA THR A 63 18.31 -18.07 -2.29
C THR A 63 17.23 -19.10 -2.61
N PHE A 64 15.99 -18.69 -2.88
CA PHE A 64 14.88 -19.62 -2.97
C PHE A 64 15.05 -20.64 -4.10
N CYS A 65 15.29 -20.17 -5.33
CA CYS A 65 15.50 -21.06 -6.47
C CYS A 65 16.66 -22.04 -6.27
N PRO A 66 17.90 -21.60 -5.96
CA PRO A 66 19.01 -22.53 -5.79
C PRO A 66 18.80 -23.51 -4.63
N VAL A 67 18.23 -23.08 -3.50
CA VAL A 67 17.99 -24.00 -2.37
C VAL A 67 16.90 -25.01 -2.68
N ILE A 68 15.82 -24.61 -3.35
CA ILE A 68 14.79 -25.54 -3.82
C ILE A 68 15.42 -26.58 -4.74
N LEU A 69 16.22 -26.17 -5.74
CA LEU A 69 16.84 -27.10 -6.69
C LEU A 69 17.89 -28.02 -6.05
N LEU A 70 18.74 -27.48 -5.16
CA LEU A 70 19.77 -28.26 -4.45
C LEU A 70 19.18 -29.28 -3.48
N SER A 71 17.98 -29.03 -2.97
CA SER A 71 17.28 -29.98 -2.10
C SER A 71 16.48 -31.00 -2.91
N PHE A 72 15.81 -30.54 -3.97
CA PHE A 72 14.95 -31.35 -4.81
C PHE A 72 15.73 -32.33 -5.70
N LEU A 73 16.68 -31.84 -6.52
CA LEU A 73 17.29 -32.64 -7.59
C LEU A 73 18.08 -33.86 -7.08
N PRO A 74 18.95 -33.75 -6.05
CA PRO A 74 19.68 -34.90 -5.55
C PRO A 74 18.76 -35.96 -4.96
N ILE A 75 17.71 -35.54 -4.24
CA ILE A 75 16.80 -36.46 -3.56
C ILE A 75 15.85 -37.13 -4.56
N ALA A 76 15.37 -36.40 -5.56
CA ALA A 76 14.62 -36.98 -6.68
C ALA A 76 15.48 -37.98 -7.47
N GLY A 77 16.77 -37.67 -7.69
CA GLY A 77 17.72 -38.59 -8.32
C GLY A 77 17.95 -39.87 -7.50
N LEU A 78 18.16 -39.74 -6.19
CA LEU A 78 18.30 -40.88 -5.29
C LEU A 78 17.03 -41.73 -5.22
N GLN A 79 15.85 -41.10 -5.21
CA GLN A 79 14.58 -41.80 -5.27
C GLN A 79 14.44 -42.61 -6.57
N ALA A 80 14.82 -42.04 -7.71
CA ALA A 80 14.78 -42.72 -9.00
C ALA A 80 15.72 -43.95 -9.02
N ILE A 81 16.89 -43.86 -8.40
CA ILE A 81 17.81 -45.00 -8.24
C ILE A 81 17.18 -46.06 -7.31
N TRP A 82 16.58 -45.63 -6.20
CA TRP A 82 16.00 -46.52 -5.19
C TRP A 82 14.79 -47.32 -5.70
N LEU A 83 13.95 -46.72 -6.55
CA LEU A 83 12.78 -47.38 -7.15
C LEU A 83 13.13 -48.32 -8.33
N GLY A 84 14.37 -48.28 -8.82
CA GLY A 84 14.86 -49.17 -9.88
C GLY A 84 14.42 -48.78 -11.30
N THR A 85 14.99 -49.47 -12.30
CA THR A 85 14.85 -49.16 -13.73
C THR A 85 13.44 -49.41 -14.30
N SER A 86 12.58 -50.13 -13.59
CA SER A 86 11.19 -50.43 -13.99
C SER A 86 10.24 -49.22 -13.94
N SER A 87 10.64 -48.12 -13.30
CA SER A 87 9.88 -46.85 -13.28
C SER A 87 10.39 -45.78 -14.26
N ILE A 88 11.36 -46.13 -15.12
CA ILE A 88 11.99 -45.19 -16.08
C ILE A 88 10.98 -44.64 -17.10
N SER A 89 9.93 -45.37 -17.46
CA SER A 89 8.92 -44.90 -18.43
C SER A 89 8.14 -43.67 -17.93
N HIS A 90 7.81 -43.60 -16.63
CA HIS A 90 7.19 -42.41 -16.02
C HIS A 90 8.21 -41.28 -15.73
N SER A 91 9.51 -41.59 -15.83
CA SER A 91 10.59 -40.65 -15.56
C SER A 91 10.87 -39.68 -16.72
N SER A 92 10.59 -40.07 -17.98
CA SER A 92 10.88 -39.25 -19.16
C SER A 92 9.96 -38.03 -19.29
N GLU A 93 8.65 -38.19 -19.13
CA GLU A 93 7.72 -37.05 -19.13
C GLU A 93 7.98 -36.10 -17.96
N SER A 94 8.24 -36.66 -16.77
CA SER A 94 8.59 -35.87 -15.57
C SER A 94 9.89 -35.10 -15.79
N PHE A 95 10.89 -35.71 -16.42
CA PHE A 95 12.15 -35.08 -16.78
C PHE A 95 11.96 -33.92 -17.76
N ILE A 96 11.15 -34.10 -18.81
CA ILE A 96 10.84 -33.03 -19.78
C ILE A 96 10.17 -31.85 -19.06
N ARG A 97 9.11 -32.12 -18.28
CA ARG A 97 8.38 -31.07 -17.53
C ARG A 97 9.26 -30.31 -16.56
N LEU A 98 10.09 -31.01 -15.79
CA LEU A 98 11.02 -30.38 -14.86
C LEU A 98 12.12 -29.59 -15.57
N SER A 99 12.64 -30.08 -16.70
CA SER A 99 13.67 -29.37 -17.48
C SER A 99 13.15 -28.04 -18.00
N PHE A 100 11.94 -28.01 -18.54
CA PHE A 100 11.30 -26.77 -18.99
C PHE A 100 10.93 -25.84 -17.83
N MET A 101 10.48 -26.38 -16.69
CA MET A 101 10.26 -25.60 -15.47
C MET A 101 11.56 -24.94 -14.97
N ILE A 102 12.67 -25.67 -14.93
CA ILE A 102 13.98 -25.11 -14.55
C ILE A 102 14.43 -24.07 -15.58
N CYS A 103 14.25 -24.33 -16.87
CA CYS A 103 14.60 -23.37 -17.92
C CYS A 103 13.82 -22.06 -17.77
N GLY A 104 12.50 -22.12 -17.52
CA GLY A 104 11.67 -20.93 -17.40
C GLY A 104 11.80 -20.19 -16.08
N ILE A 105 12.20 -20.83 -14.98
CA ILE A 105 12.41 -20.12 -13.70
C ILE A 105 13.66 -19.24 -13.72
N LEU A 106 14.70 -19.61 -14.49
CA LEU A 106 15.98 -18.87 -14.54
C LEU A 106 15.80 -17.42 -15.03
N PRO A 107 15.13 -17.12 -16.17
CA PRO A 107 14.82 -15.76 -16.58
C PRO A 107 14.05 -14.96 -15.52
N LEU A 108 13.12 -15.59 -14.79
CA LEU A 108 12.34 -14.93 -13.74
C LEU A 108 13.20 -14.56 -12.54
N VAL A 109 14.12 -15.44 -12.12
CA VAL A 109 15.09 -15.12 -11.06
C VAL A 109 15.97 -13.95 -11.48
N LEU A 110 16.52 -13.97 -12.69
CA LEU A 110 17.34 -12.87 -13.21
C LEU A 110 16.56 -11.55 -13.28
N MET A 111 15.31 -11.61 -13.74
CA MET A 111 14.43 -10.45 -13.83
C MET A 111 14.07 -9.89 -12.45
N GLY A 112 13.80 -10.76 -11.48
CA GLY A 112 13.55 -10.38 -10.09
C GLY A 112 14.77 -9.73 -9.45
N VAL A 113 15.96 -10.31 -9.66
CA VAL A 113 17.22 -9.74 -9.15
C VAL A 113 17.46 -8.36 -9.74
N LYS A 114 17.25 -8.20 -11.04
CA LYS A 114 17.33 -6.90 -11.72
C LYS A 114 16.37 -5.90 -11.07
N ASP A 115 15.12 -6.29 -10.82
CA ASP A 115 14.15 -5.38 -10.21
C ASP A 115 14.49 -5.02 -8.76
N ASP A 116 14.92 -6.00 -7.96
CA ASP A 116 15.30 -5.80 -6.56
C ASP A 116 16.53 -4.89 -6.40
N LEU A 117 17.45 -4.88 -7.39
CA LEU A 117 18.68 -4.10 -7.33
C LEU A 117 18.57 -2.70 -7.96
N ILE A 118 17.98 -2.60 -9.14
CA ILE A 118 17.97 -1.36 -9.93
C ILE A 118 16.58 -0.95 -10.43
N GLY A 119 15.54 -1.73 -10.11
CA GLY A 119 14.20 -1.54 -10.63
C GLY A 119 14.06 -1.94 -12.09
N ALA A 120 12.87 -2.34 -12.48
CA ALA A 120 12.54 -2.73 -13.84
C ALA A 120 11.15 -2.26 -14.26
N ARG A 121 11.02 -1.93 -15.55
CA ARG A 121 9.71 -1.55 -16.10
C ARG A 121 8.77 -2.76 -16.11
N TYR A 122 7.50 -2.51 -15.81
CA TYR A 122 6.48 -3.55 -15.77
C TYR A 122 6.38 -4.35 -17.09
N SER A 123 6.59 -3.68 -18.24
CA SER A 123 6.54 -4.31 -19.56
C SER A 123 7.59 -5.42 -19.73
N HIS A 124 8.83 -5.19 -19.27
CA HIS A 124 9.87 -6.22 -19.31
C HIS A 124 9.53 -7.39 -18.39
N LYS A 125 8.93 -7.13 -17.22
CA LYS A 125 8.52 -8.20 -16.29
C LYS A 125 7.46 -9.08 -16.95
N PHE A 126 6.47 -8.46 -17.58
CA PHE A 126 5.39 -9.15 -18.28
C PHE A 126 5.91 -10.01 -19.45
N ILE A 127 6.85 -9.50 -20.24
CA ILE A 127 7.48 -10.27 -21.35
C ILE A 127 8.19 -11.51 -20.80
N ILE A 128 9.01 -11.35 -19.76
CA ILE A 128 9.74 -12.49 -19.16
C ILE A 128 8.78 -13.50 -18.52
N GLN A 129 7.76 -13.05 -17.79
CA GLN A 129 6.72 -13.93 -17.25
C GLN A 129 6.01 -14.72 -18.35
N THR A 130 5.69 -14.06 -19.47
CA THR A 130 5.03 -14.71 -20.62
C THR A 130 5.95 -15.74 -21.27
N LEU A 131 7.24 -15.41 -21.49
CA LEU A 131 8.22 -16.34 -22.02
C LEU A 131 8.38 -17.58 -21.12
N SER A 132 8.51 -17.37 -19.80
CA SER A 132 8.60 -18.45 -18.83
C SER A 132 7.34 -19.33 -18.78
N ALA A 133 6.15 -18.73 -18.95
CA ALA A 133 4.90 -19.47 -19.06
C ALA A 133 4.84 -20.33 -20.33
N LEU A 134 5.28 -19.79 -21.47
CA LEU A 134 5.37 -20.55 -22.73
C LEU A 134 6.36 -21.72 -22.64
N LEU A 135 7.47 -21.56 -21.92
CA LEU A 135 8.40 -22.66 -21.64
C LEU A 135 7.73 -23.78 -20.83
N LEU A 136 6.91 -23.46 -19.81
CA LEU A 136 6.13 -24.49 -19.11
C LEU A 136 5.17 -25.21 -20.06
N ILE A 137 4.48 -24.46 -20.91
CA ILE A 137 3.51 -25.05 -21.85
C ILE A 137 4.21 -25.92 -22.89
N ALA A 138 5.42 -25.56 -23.32
CA ALA A 138 6.23 -26.36 -24.24
C ALA A 138 6.57 -27.77 -23.70
N SER A 139 6.49 -27.97 -22.38
CA SER A 139 6.60 -29.30 -21.77
C SER A 139 5.34 -30.18 -21.92
N GLY A 140 4.30 -29.65 -22.55
CA GLY A 140 2.97 -30.26 -22.58
C GLY A 140 2.14 -29.96 -21.32
N THR A 141 2.58 -29.05 -20.45
CA THR A 141 1.85 -28.69 -19.22
C THR A 141 0.89 -27.53 -19.48
N TYR A 142 -0.38 -27.84 -19.74
CA TYR A 142 -1.44 -26.86 -19.95
C TYR A 142 -2.81 -27.40 -19.50
N ILE A 143 -3.74 -26.49 -19.20
CA ILE A 143 -5.13 -26.82 -18.87
C ILE A 143 -5.83 -27.34 -20.13
N ASN A 144 -6.02 -28.66 -20.17
CA ASN A 144 -6.72 -29.39 -21.23
C ASN A 144 -8.12 -29.86 -20.81
N ASN A 145 -8.49 -29.66 -19.54
CA ASN A 145 -9.79 -30.04 -19.00
C ASN A 145 -10.26 -29.08 -17.90
N LEU A 146 -11.56 -28.81 -17.83
CA LEU A 146 -12.21 -27.95 -16.84
C LEU A 146 -13.19 -28.73 -15.91
N TYR A 147 -13.28 -30.05 -16.07
CA TYR A 147 -14.00 -30.99 -15.21
C TYR A 147 -15.46 -30.59 -14.95
N GLY A 148 -16.13 -30.04 -15.96
CA GLY A 148 -17.53 -29.60 -15.89
C GLY A 148 -17.71 -28.15 -15.43
N LEU A 149 -16.62 -27.40 -15.21
CA LEU A 149 -16.71 -25.96 -14.96
C LEU A 149 -17.30 -25.27 -16.20
N PHE A 150 -18.34 -24.47 -15.98
CA PHE A 150 -19.19 -23.88 -17.02
C PHE A 150 -19.80 -24.89 -18.01
N GLY A 151 -19.91 -26.17 -17.62
CA GLY A 151 -20.33 -27.25 -18.50
C GLY A 151 -19.24 -27.73 -19.48
N ILE A 152 -18.01 -27.22 -19.34
CA ILE A 152 -16.89 -27.56 -20.20
C ILE A 152 -16.06 -28.65 -19.53
N TYR A 153 -15.85 -29.75 -20.26
CA TYR A 153 -14.99 -30.85 -19.83
C TYR A 153 -13.64 -30.72 -20.53
N GLU A 154 -13.54 -31.09 -21.81
CA GLU A 154 -12.27 -31.00 -22.55
C GLU A 154 -12.07 -29.61 -23.19
N LEU A 155 -10.82 -29.14 -23.19
CA LEU A 155 -10.39 -27.93 -23.88
C LEU A 155 -9.49 -28.28 -25.05
N SER A 156 -9.83 -27.74 -26.22
CA SER A 156 -8.94 -27.77 -27.37
C SER A 156 -7.62 -27.05 -27.05
N PRO A 157 -6.46 -27.54 -27.54
CA PRO A 157 -5.17 -26.88 -27.37
C PRO A 157 -5.17 -25.41 -27.83
N TYR A 158 -5.97 -25.05 -28.84
CA TYR A 158 -6.10 -23.67 -29.33
C TYR A 158 -6.63 -22.69 -28.27
N ILE A 159 -7.39 -23.18 -27.28
CA ILE A 159 -7.93 -22.38 -26.18
C ILE A 159 -7.13 -22.65 -24.90
N GLY A 160 -6.83 -23.92 -24.61
CA GLY A 160 -6.13 -24.35 -23.40
C GLY A 160 -4.74 -23.73 -23.27
N ILE A 161 -3.96 -23.66 -24.35
CA ILE A 161 -2.62 -23.07 -24.35
C ILE A 161 -2.63 -21.57 -24.02
N PRO A 162 -3.34 -20.70 -24.76
CA PRO A 162 -3.35 -19.26 -24.45
C PRO A 162 -4.00 -18.99 -23.09
N PHE A 163 -5.05 -19.73 -22.71
CA PHE A 163 -5.65 -19.62 -21.38
C PHE A 163 -4.64 -19.94 -20.27
N THR A 164 -3.89 -21.04 -20.40
CA THR A 164 -2.87 -21.42 -19.43
C THR A 164 -1.75 -20.39 -19.36
N ALA A 165 -1.30 -19.83 -20.49
CA ALA A 165 -0.26 -18.81 -20.50
C ALA A 165 -0.68 -17.58 -19.69
N LEU A 166 -1.90 -17.09 -19.93
CA LEU A 166 -2.48 -15.99 -19.16
C LEU A 166 -2.63 -16.33 -17.68
N LEU A 167 -3.07 -17.56 -17.38
CA LEU A 167 -3.28 -18.04 -16.02
C LEU A 167 -1.97 -18.14 -15.22
N ILE A 168 -0.89 -18.64 -15.83
CA ILE A 168 0.43 -18.70 -15.21
C ILE A 168 0.92 -17.29 -14.89
N VAL A 169 0.88 -16.37 -15.86
CA VAL A 169 1.27 -14.97 -15.66
C VAL A 169 0.42 -14.32 -14.57
N TYR A 170 -0.87 -14.62 -14.54
CA TYR A 170 -1.80 -14.14 -13.54
C TYR A 170 -1.48 -14.64 -12.13
N ILE A 171 -1.17 -15.93 -11.95
CA ILE A 171 -0.76 -16.51 -10.67
C ILE A 171 0.55 -15.87 -10.18
N ILE A 172 1.55 -15.72 -11.07
CA ILE A 172 2.83 -15.08 -10.75
C ILE A 172 2.60 -13.67 -10.19
N ASN A 173 1.81 -12.85 -10.89
CA ASN A 173 1.51 -11.49 -10.45
C ASN A 173 0.65 -11.47 -9.19
N SER A 174 -0.26 -12.43 -9.00
CA SER A 174 -1.09 -12.52 -7.79
C SER A 174 -0.26 -12.79 -6.54
N ILE A 175 0.75 -13.66 -6.63
CA ILE A 175 1.69 -13.93 -5.53
C ILE A 175 2.63 -12.73 -5.29
N ASN A 176 3.08 -12.04 -6.33
CA ASN A 176 3.87 -10.81 -6.19
C ASN A 176 3.07 -9.68 -5.52
N LEU A 177 1.80 -9.49 -5.87
CA LEU A 177 0.95 -8.43 -5.31
C LEU A 177 0.53 -8.70 -3.85
N ILE A 178 0.44 -9.96 -3.42
CA ILE A 178 0.08 -10.28 -2.03
C ILE A 178 1.26 -10.16 -1.06
N ASP A 179 2.50 -10.02 -1.55
CA ASP A 179 3.72 -9.76 -0.76
C ASP A 179 3.80 -8.31 -0.22
N GLY A 180 2.71 -7.81 0.36
CA GLY A 180 2.63 -6.49 0.97
C GLY A 180 2.68 -6.50 2.51
N VAL A 181 2.69 -7.69 3.12
CA VAL A 181 2.62 -7.89 4.57
C VAL A 181 3.56 -9.01 5.01
N ASP A 182 4.33 -8.76 6.08
CA ASP A 182 5.25 -9.73 6.68
C ASP A 182 4.56 -11.09 6.92
N GLY A 183 5.07 -12.11 6.25
CA GLY A 183 4.72 -13.50 6.41
C GLY A 183 3.59 -13.98 5.52
N LEU A 184 2.85 -13.08 4.86
CA LEU A 184 1.62 -13.44 4.16
C LEU A 184 1.88 -14.32 2.94
N ALA A 185 2.66 -13.84 1.98
CA ALA A 185 2.95 -14.57 0.75
C ALA A 185 3.65 -15.91 1.02
N ALA A 186 4.61 -15.94 1.94
CA ALA A 186 5.29 -17.17 2.35
C ALA A 186 4.34 -18.17 3.04
N SER A 187 3.47 -17.73 3.97
CA SER A 187 2.54 -18.64 4.66
C SER A 187 1.50 -19.24 3.72
N LEU A 188 0.97 -18.43 2.78
CA LEU A 188 0.08 -18.91 1.74
C LEU A 188 0.78 -19.88 0.78
N SER A 189 2.04 -19.60 0.41
CA SER A 189 2.84 -20.48 -0.45
C SER A 189 3.19 -21.81 0.22
N ILE A 190 3.53 -21.80 1.52
CA ILE A 190 3.74 -23.01 2.32
C ILE A 190 2.45 -23.84 2.36
N SER A 191 1.31 -23.19 2.63
CA SER A 191 0.02 -23.89 2.69
C SER A 191 -0.34 -24.53 1.36
N ALA A 192 -0.20 -23.79 0.26
CA ALA A 192 -0.46 -24.30 -1.09
C ALA A 192 0.49 -25.45 -1.46
N ALA A 193 1.80 -25.29 -1.25
CA ALA A 193 2.78 -26.34 -1.54
C ALA A 193 2.54 -27.59 -0.70
N ALA A 194 2.27 -27.47 0.60
CA ALA A 194 2.02 -28.62 1.48
C ALA A 194 0.75 -29.39 1.08
N ILE A 195 -0.35 -28.70 0.81
CA ILE A 195 -1.62 -29.33 0.40
C ILE A 195 -1.48 -30.01 -0.96
N LEU A 196 -0.86 -29.32 -1.94
CA LEU A 196 -0.57 -29.92 -3.25
C LEU A 196 0.38 -31.12 -3.12
N GLY A 197 1.40 -31.04 -2.26
CA GLY A 197 2.34 -32.12 -1.99
C GLY A 197 1.67 -33.37 -1.44
N ILE A 198 0.80 -33.20 -0.45
CA ILE A 198 -0.04 -34.29 0.09
C ILE A 198 -0.96 -34.85 -1.02
N GLY A 199 -1.58 -33.97 -1.80
CA GLY A 199 -2.40 -34.36 -2.96
C GLY A 199 -1.63 -35.21 -3.96
N PHE A 200 -0.38 -34.83 -4.29
CA PHE A 200 0.49 -35.59 -5.18
C PHE A 200 0.87 -36.96 -4.60
N ILE A 201 1.11 -37.07 -3.28
CA ILE A 201 1.36 -38.36 -2.61
C ILE A 201 0.14 -39.27 -2.75
N ILE A 202 -1.05 -38.76 -2.46
CA ILE A 202 -2.33 -39.49 -2.60
C ILE A 202 -2.56 -39.89 -4.06
N ALA A 203 -2.18 -39.02 -4.99
CA ALA A 203 -2.27 -39.26 -6.43
C ALA A 203 -1.25 -40.29 -6.95
N GLY A 204 -0.33 -40.79 -6.12
CA GLY A 204 0.71 -41.74 -6.51
C GLY A 204 1.86 -41.11 -7.31
N ASN A 205 2.00 -39.78 -7.32
CA ASN A 205 3.12 -39.11 -7.96
C ASN A 205 4.34 -39.14 -7.03
N TYR A 206 5.46 -39.69 -7.53
CA TYR A 206 6.64 -39.89 -6.69
C TYR A 206 7.56 -38.66 -6.61
N THR A 207 7.60 -37.84 -7.67
CA THR A 207 8.60 -36.78 -7.85
C THR A 207 8.12 -35.41 -7.39
N MET A 208 6.88 -35.03 -7.73
CA MET A 208 6.35 -33.69 -7.41
C MET A 208 6.20 -33.41 -5.91
N PRO A 209 5.86 -34.40 -5.05
CA PRO A 209 5.88 -34.18 -3.61
C PRO A 209 7.24 -33.67 -3.12
N ILE A 210 8.35 -34.23 -3.60
CA ILE A 210 9.70 -33.82 -3.19
C ILE A 210 9.93 -32.34 -3.52
N LEU A 211 9.49 -31.88 -4.70
CA LEU A 211 9.56 -30.46 -5.09
C LEU A 211 8.73 -29.58 -4.14
N THR A 212 7.49 -29.95 -3.85
CA THR A 212 6.63 -29.18 -2.93
C THR A 212 7.21 -29.08 -1.52
N PHE A 213 7.73 -30.17 -0.97
CA PHE A 213 8.34 -30.19 0.36
C PHE A 213 9.70 -29.47 0.39
N SER A 214 10.42 -29.40 -0.74
CA SER A 214 11.59 -28.52 -0.90
C SER A 214 11.19 -27.04 -0.83
N VAL A 215 10.08 -26.65 -1.46
CA VAL A 215 9.53 -25.28 -1.35
C VAL A 215 9.16 -24.97 0.10
N VAL A 216 8.45 -25.88 0.78
CA VAL A 216 8.09 -25.71 2.19
C VAL A 216 9.34 -25.56 3.06
N GLY A 217 10.34 -26.42 2.88
CA GLY A 217 11.58 -26.39 3.64
C GLY A 217 12.38 -25.10 3.44
N THR A 218 12.44 -24.57 2.22
CA THR A 218 13.05 -23.26 1.92
C THR A 218 12.30 -22.11 2.61
N LEU A 219 10.97 -22.16 2.66
CA LEU A 219 10.18 -21.06 3.19
C LEU A 219 10.11 -21.02 4.72
N ILE A 220 10.32 -22.13 5.43
CA ILE A 220 10.28 -22.18 6.90
C ILE A 220 11.34 -21.24 7.54
N PRO A 221 12.64 -21.33 7.20
CA PRO A 221 13.65 -20.42 7.73
C PRO A 221 13.40 -18.98 7.31
N PHE A 222 12.99 -18.76 6.05
CA PHE A 222 12.62 -17.43 5.57
C PHE A 222 11.48 -16.82 6.41
N LEU A 223 10.43 -17.58 6.73
CA LEU A 223 9.30 -17.12 7.53
C LEU A 223 9.73 -16.65 8.92
N TYR A 224 10.69 -17.36 9.54
CA TYR A 224 11.31 -16.94 10.79
C TYR A 224 12.00 -15.57 10.65
N TYR A 225 12.83 -15.39 9.61
CA TYR A 225 13.50 -14.11 9.35
C TYR A 225 12.54 -12.99 8.96
N ASN A 226 11.41 -13.32 8.36
CA ASN A 226 10.44 -12.35 7.89
C ASN A 226 9.50 -11.85 9.01
N ILE A 227 9.07 -12.73 9.93
CA ILE A 227 8.10 -12.41 10.99
C ILE A 227 8.74 -12.14 12.37
N ILE A 228 9.72 -12.96 12.76
CA ILE A 228 10.17 -13.09 14.16
C ILE A 228 11.53 -12.43 14.36
N ALA A 229 12.49 -12.64 13.45
CA ALA A 229 13.86 -12.23 13.67
C ALA A 229 13.99 -10.71 13.89
N ARG A 230 14.91 -10.34 14.79
CA ARG A 230 15.27 -8.93 15.06
C ARG A 230 15.74 -8.20 13.79
N ARG A 231 16.38 -8.93 12.88
CA ARG A 231 16.85 -8.43 11.59
C ARG A 231 16.00 -9.05 10.50
N LYS A 232 14.98 -8.30 10.07
CA LYS A 232 14.04 -8.76 9.07
C LYS A 232 14.66 -8.86 7.68
N LEU A 233 14.14 -9.79 6.90
CA LEU A 233 14.42 -9.96 5.47
C LEU A 233 13.10 -9.97 4.70
N PHE A 234 13.09 -9.32 3.54
CA PHE A 234 12.01 -9.43 2.56
C PHE A 234 12.47 -10.27 1.39
N MET A 235 11.55 -11.06 0.82
CA MET A 235 11.88 -11.94 -0.30
C MET A 235 12.13 -11.17 -1.60
N GLY A 236 11.54 -9.98 -1.74
CA GLY A 236 11.66 -9.17 -2.93
C GLY A 236 10.92 -9.75 -4.12
N ASP A 237 11.10 -9.11 -5.27
CA ASP A 237 10.53 -9.54 -6.53
C ASP A 237 11.14 -10.87 -6.98
N THR A 238 12.41 -11.11 -6.68
CA THR A 238 13.06 -12.40 -6.97
C THR A 238 12.31 -13.57 -6.34
N GLY A 239 11.99 -13.45 -5.05
CA GLY A 239 11.35 -14.53 -4.30
C GLY A 239 9.90 -14.72 -4.71
N SER A 240 9.13 -13.63 -4.82
CA SER A 240 7.72 -13.71 -5.20
C SER A 240 7.52 -14.25 -6.62
N LEU A 241 8.34 -13.84 -7.59
CA LEU A 241 8.28 -14.36 -8.96
C LEU A 241 8.64 -15.86 -9.00
N THR A 242 9.67 -16.27 -8.26
CA THR A 242 10.08 -17.68 -8.12
C THR A 242 8.94 -18.53 -7.56
N LEU A 243 8.34 -18.10 -6.44
CA LEU A 243 7.23 -18.82 -5.80
C LEU A 243 5.98 -18.84 -6.68
N GLY A 244 5.61 -17.70 -7.27
CA GLY A 244 4.46 -17.61 -8.15
C GLY A 244 4.57 -18.55 -9.35
N TYR A 245 5.76 -18.69 -9.93
CA TYR A 245 5.99 -19.58 -11.06
C TYR A 245 5.95 -21.06 -10.67
N ILE A 246 6.62 -21.45 -9.57
CA ILE A 246 6.59 -22.84 -9.09
C ILE A 246 5.17 -23.25 -8.70
N LEU A 247 4.43 -22.39 -7.97
CA LEU A 247 3.05 -22.67 -7.59
C LEU A 247 2.12 -22.74 -8.80
N ALA A 248 2.33 -21.90 -9.83
CA ALA A 248 1.59 -21.99 -11.08
C ALA A 248 1.84 -23.33 -11.79
N PHE A 249 3.10 -23.76 -11.90
CA PHE A 249 3.45 -25.07 -12.45
C PHE A 249 2.78 -26.21 -11.67
N LEU A 250 2.91 -26.22 -10.34
CA LEU A 250 2.34 -27.27 -9.48
C LEU A 250 0.81 -27.31 -9.59
N ALA A 251 0.13 -26.16 -9.57
CA ALA A 251 -1.33 -26.08 -9.65
C ALA A 251 -1.85 -26.52 -11.03
N VAL A 252 -1.22 -26.07 -12.12
CA VAL A 252 -1.60 -26.48 -13.48
C VAL A 252 -1.34 -27.97 -13.68
N TYR A 253 -0.15 -28.46 -13.29
CA TYR A 253 0.20 -29.87 -13.42
C TYR A 253 -0.73 -30.78 -12.59
N TYR A 254 -1.05 -30.38 -11.34
CA TYR A 254 -2.02 -31.11 -10.51
C TYR A 254 -3.41 -31.13 -11.16
N SER A 255 -3.81 -30.04 -11.81
CA SER A 255 -5.11 -29.93 -12.48
C SER A 255 -5.22 -30.73 -13.78
N MET A 256 -4.11 -31.23 -14.36
CA MET A 256 -4.13 -32.00 -15.61
C MET A 256 -4.46 -33.49 -15.42
N ARG A 257 -4.73 -33.95 -14.19
CA ARG A 257 -4.95 -35.37 -13.89
C ARG A 257 -6.17 -35.92 -14.66
N ASN A 258 -5.96 -36.92 -15.51
CA ASN A 258 -7.01 -37.50 -16.35
C ASN A 258 -8.22 -37.94 -15.52
N SER A 259 -9.42 -37.68 -16.04
CA SER A 259 -10.72 -38.01 -15.44
C SER A 259 -10.82 -39.48 -15.00
N SER A 260 -10.23 -40.42 -15.75
CA SER A 260 -10.22 -41.86 -15.42
C SER A 260 -9.48 -42.19 -14.10
N GLU A 261 -8.43 -41.45 -13.75
CA GLU A 261 -7.72 -41.60 -12.48
C GLU A 261 -8.31 -40.70 -11.38
N ALA A 262 -8.85 -39.52 -11.73
CA ALA A 262 -9.55 -38.67 -10.77
C ALA A 262 -10.80 -39.36 -10.17
N ILE A 263 -11.48 -40.21 -10.95
CA ILE A 263 -12.61 -41.03 -10.49
C ILE A 263 -12.22 -42.01 -9.37
N SER A 264 -10.97 -42.48 -9.30
CA SER A 264 -10.54 -43.42 -8.24
C SER A 264 -10.28 -42.75 -6.89
N THR A 265 -10.03 -41.44 -6.87
CA THR A 265 -9.79 -40.63 -5.65
C THR A 265 -10.98 -39.77 -5.23
N GLY A 266 -12.06 -39.72 -6.02
CA GLY A 266 -13.29 -38.96 -5.76
C GLY A 266 -13.20 -37.44 -5.99
N ILE A 267 -12.08 -36.80 -5.63
CA ILE A 267 -11.94 -35.34 -5.66
C ILE A 267 -11.40 -34.84 -7.01
N PRO A 268 -12.10 -33.94 -7.73
CA PRO A 268 -11.53 -33.24 -8.88
C PRO A 268 -10.29 -32.44 -8.50
N SER A 269 -9.13 -32.79 -9.05
CA SER A 269 -7.82 -32.16 -8.71
C SER A 269 -7.82 -30.64 -8.92
N ILE A 270 -8.59 -30.18 -9.90
CA ILE A 270 -8.80 -28.78 -10.21
C ILE A 270 -9.38 -27.99 -9.02
N ILE A 271 -10.23 -28.60 -8.19
CA ILE A 271 -10.83 -27.94 -7.01
C ILE A 271 -9.75 -27.62 -6.00
N ILE A 272 -8.89 -28.57 -5.65
CA ILE A 272 -7.81 -28.37 -4.68
C ILE A 272 -6.81 -27.34 -5.20
N ALA A 273 -6.38 -27.47 -6.47
CA ALA A 273 -5.38 -26.57 -7.07
C ALA A 273 -5.79 -25.10 -7.03
N TRP A 274 -7.06 -24.80 -7.32
CA TRP A 274 -7.54 -23.41 -7.28
C TRP A 274 -7.89 -22.94 -5.87
N SER A 275 -8.40 -23.83 -5.01
CA SER A 275 -8.78 -23.47 -3.63
C SER A 275 -7.59 -22.94 -2.82
N VAL A 276 -6.43 -23.59 -2.94
CA VAL A 276 -5.23 -23.18 -2.19
C VAL A 276 -4.67 -21.83 -2.66
N LEU A 277 -4.97 -21.43 -3.89
CA LEU A 277 -4.60 -20.13 -4.48
C LEU A 277 -5.76 -19.13 -4.49
N PHE A 278 -6.92 -19.47 -3.91
CA PHE A 278 -8.13 -18.67 -4.07
C PHE A 278 -7.95 -17.22 -3.60
N ILE A 279 -7.39 -16.98 -2.41
CA ILE A 279 -7.22 -15.62 -1.87
C ILE A 279 -6.38 -14.71 -2.77
N PRO A 280 -5.13 -15.05 -3.14
CA PRO A 280 -4.32 -14.18 -4.00
C PRO A 280 -4.94 -13.96 -5.38
N LEU A 281 -5.56 -15.00 -5.97
CA LEU A 281 -6.24 -14.88 -7.25
C LEU A 281 -7.47 -13.97 -7.11
N PHE A 282 -8.39 -14.28 -6.21
CA PHE A 282 -9.59 -13.46 -6.00
C PHE A 282 -9.27 -11.98 -5.74
N ASP A 283 -8.29 -11.69 -4.88
CA ASP A 283 -7.91 -10.30 -4.57
C ASP A 283 -7.39 -9.57 -5.81
N THR A 284 -6.56 -10.23 -6.61
CA THR A 284 -5.98 -9.66 -7.83
C THR A 284 -7.05 -9.39 -8.89
N ALA A 285 -7.91 -10.37 -9.19
CA ALA A 285 -9.05 -10.18 -10.10
C ALA A 285 -9.94 -9.03 -9.64
N ARG A 286 -10.29 -8.99 -8.35
CA ARG A 286 -11.16 -7.96 -7.78
C ARG A 286 -10.53 -6.56 -7.92
N VAL A 287 -9.24 -6.42 -7.62
CA VAL A 287 -8.54 -5.15 -7.75
C VAL A 287 -8.45 -4.71 -9.21
N MET A 288 -8.13 -5.63 -10.13
CA MET A 288 -8.12 -5.35 -11.57
C MET A 288 -9.49 -4.91 -12.08
N TYR A 289 -10.56 -5.61 -11.70
CA TYR A 289 -11.94 -5.22 -12.04
C TYR A 289 -12.29 -3.82 -11.53
N THR A 290 -11.95 -3.51 -10.27
CA THR A 290 -12.21 -2.20 -9.67
C THR A 290 -11.47 -1.07 -10.42
N ARG A 291 -10.28 -1.34 -10.97
CA ARG A 291 -9.52 -0.36 -11.78
C ARG A 291 -10.17 -0.16 -13.14
N ALA A 292 -10.53 -1.26 -13.81
CA ALA A 292 -11.20 -1.22 -15.11
C ALA A 292 -12.52 -0.44 -15.03
N SER A 293 -13.33 -0.68 -13.98
CA SER A 293 -14.59 0.06 -13.77
C SER A 293 -14.41 1.55 -13.48
N GLN A 294 -13.19 1.99 -13.17
CA GLN A 294 -12.85 3.40 -12.94
C GLN A 294 -12.09 4.03 -14.13
N GLY A 295 -11.96 3.32 -15.27
CA GLY A 295 -11.19 3.78 -16.42
C GLY A 295 -9.68 3.87 -16.17
N LYS A 296 -9.17 3.27 -15.08
CA LYS A 296 -7.74 3.28 -14.74
C LYS A 296 -7.02 2.10 -15.37
N SER A 297 -5.73 2.29 -15.69
CA SER A 297 -4.87 1.20 -16.15
C SER A 297 -4.82 0.05 -15.14
N LEU A 298 -4.94 -1.19 -15.64
CA LEU A 298 -4.89 -2.42 -14.82
C LEU A 298 -3.58 -2.57 -14.05
N PHE A 299 -2.49 -2.04 -14.60
CA PHE A 299 -1.13 -2.12 -14.06
C PHE A 299 -0.76 -0.92 -13.18
N HIS A 300 -1.70 -0.02 -12.90
CA HIS A 300 -1.45 1.12 -12.03
C HIS A 300 -1.26 0.65 -10.56
N PRO A 301 -0.22 1.10 -9.84
CA PRO A 301 -0.02 0.77 -8.43
C PRO A 301 -1.20 1.25 -7.56
N ASP A 302 -1.66 0.43 -6.61
CA ASP A 302 -2.79 0.76 -5.72
C ASP A 302 -2.69 0.05 -4.36
N ARG A 303 -3.24 0.66 -3.30
CA ARG A 303 -3.36 0.11 -1.93
C ARG A 303 -4.73 -0.50 -1.64
N ASN A 304 -5.44 -0.97 -2.66
CA ASN A 304 -6.79 -1.54 -2.52
C ASN A 304 -6.85 -3.05 -2.28
N HIS A 305 -5.72 -3.75 -2.18
CA HIS A 305 -5.64 -5.17 -1.86
C HIS A 305 -6.23 -5.50 -0.47
N ILE A 306 -6.72 -6.72 -0.26
CA ILE A 306 -7.38 -7.13 1.00
C ILE A 306 -6.47 -6.89 2.20
N HIS A 307 -5.18 -7.21 2.07
CA HIS A 307 -4.21 -7.04 3.15
C HIS A 307 -4.04 -5.55 3.52
N HIS A 308 -4.04 -4.62 2.55
CA HIS A 308 -4.02 -3.18 2.84
C HIS A 308 -5.31 -2.69 3.49
N LYS A 309 -6.47 -3.22 3.10
CA LYS A 309 -7.75 -2.90 3.78
C LYS A 309 -7.73 -3.33 5.24
N LEU A 310 -7.17 -4.50 5.53
CA LEU A 310 -7.03 -4.97 6.92
C LEU A 310 -6.02 -4.12 7.71
N LEU A 311 -4.91 -3.70 7.10
CA LEU A 311 -3.98 -2.73 7.70
C LEU A 311 -4.65 -1.40 8.02
N ASP A 312 -5.45 -0.86 7.10
CA ASP A 312 -6.20 0.39 7.30
C ASP A 312 -7.26 0.25 8.41
N LEU A 313 -7.75 -0.97 8.63
CA LEU A 313 -8.61 -1.35 9.76
C LEU A 313 -7.82 -1.63 11.06
N GLY A 314 -6.52 -1.35 11.09
CA GLY A 314 -5.66 -1.44 12.27
C GLY A 314 -5.22 -2.87 12.64
N PHE A 315 -5.34 -3.83 11.72
CA PHE A 315 -4.79 -5.17 11.94
C PHE A 315 -3.26 -5.10 11.86
N SER A 316 -2.57 -5.86 12.73
CA SER A 316 -1.12 -6.01 12.64
C SER A 316 -0.76 -7.00 11.53
N HIS A 317 0.48 -6.93 11.01
CA HIS A 317 0.96 -7.82 9.95
C HIS A 317 0.72 -9.29 10.30
N ARG A 318 1.08 -9.70 11.53
CA ARG A 318 0.86 -11.07 12.03
C ARG A 318 -0.61 -11.49 12.03
N LYS A 319 -1.52 -10.60 12.45
CA LYS A 319 -2.96 -10.89 12.45
C LYS A 319 -3.48 -11.10 11.03
N ILE A 320 -3.04 -10.28 10.08
CA ILE A 320 -3.43 -10.39 8.67
C ILE A 320 -2.96 -11.72 8.08
N THR A 321 -1.68 -12.05 8.27
CA THR A 321 -1.09 -13.32 7.84
C THR A 321 -1.86 -14.50 8.41
N LEU A 322 -2.08 -14.54 9.73
CA LEU A 322 -2.82 -15.63 10.36
C LEU A 322 -4.27 -15.74 9.85
N THR A 323 -4.99 -14.62 9.79
CA THR A 323 -6.39 -14.62 9.33
C THR A 323 -6.50 -15.12 7.90
N LEU A 324 -5.71 -14.59 6.97
CA LEU A 324 -5.80 -14.98 5.57
C LEU A 324 -5.33 -16.43 5.34
N THR A 325 -4.28 -16.89 6.03
CA THR A 325 -3.86 -18.29 5.95
C THR A 325 -4.93 -19.23 6.49
N ILE A 326 -5.53 -18.93 7.65
CA ILE A 326 -6.64 -19.73 8.19
C ILE A 326 -7.83 -19.74 7.22
N THR A 327 -8.17 -18.59 6.64
CA THR A 327 -9.24 -18.51 5.64
C THR A 327 -8.94 -19.38 4.42
N THR A 328 -7.71 -19.40 3.90
CA THR A 328 -7.31 -20.27 2.78
C THR A 328 -7.45 -21.75 3.14
N LEU A 329 -6.97 -22.16 4.31
CA LEU A 329 -7.08 -23.53 4.78
C LEU A 329 -8.55 -23.94 4.97
N PHE A 330 -9.36 -23.04 5.54
CA PHE A 330 -10.79 -23.24 5.74
C PHE A 330 -11.54 -23.41 4.40
N ILE A 331 -11.33 -22.50 3.43
CA ILE A 331 -11.94 -22.60 2.09
C ILE A 331 -11.53 -23.91 1.43
N THR A 332 -10.25 -24.27 1.49
CA THR A 332 -9.77 -25.52 0.89
C THR A 332 -10.40 -26.74 1.53
N ALA A 333 -10.50 -26.79 2.86
CA ALA A 333 -11.16 -27.87 3.57
C ALA A 333 -12.66 -27.95 3.23
N CYS A 334 -13.37 -26.82 3.21
CA CYS A 334 -14.77 -26.77 2.80
C CYS A 334 -14.96 -27.28 1.37
N ASN A 335 -14.11 -26.88 0.43
CA ASN A 335 -14.22 -27.32 -0.96
C ASN A 335 -13.94 -28.82 -1.13
N ILE A 336 -12.98 -29.36 -0.37
CA ILE A 336 -12.75 -30.81 -0.31
C ILE A 336 -13.96 -31.54 0.29
N LEU A 337 -14.63 -31.01 1.31
CA LEU A 337 -15.81 -31.67 1.90
C LEU A 337 -17.06 -31.54 1.04
N LEU A 338 -17.23 -30.42 0.35
CA LEU A 338 -18.42 -30.11 -0.44
C LEU A 338 -18.41 -30.73 -1.84
N HIS A 339 -17.26 -31.19 -2.35
CA HIS A 339 -17.15 -31.72 -3.72
C HIS A 339 -18.06 -32.94 -3.99
N GLU A 340 -18.38 -33.73 -2.97
CA GLU A 340 -19.27 -34.89 -3.11
C GLU A 340 -20.75 -34.47 -3.18
N LEU A 341 -21.08 -33.30 -2.60
CA LEU A 341 -22.46 -32.82 -2.45
C LEU A 341 -22.83 -31.79 -3.53
N LEU A 342 -21.87 -31.02 -4.00
CA LEU A 342 -22.06 -29.88 -4.89
C LEU A 342 -21.18 -30.02 -6.13
N ASN A 343 -21.72 -29.64 -7.29
CA ASN A 343 -20.92 -29.55 -8.49
C ASN A 343 -19.89 -28.41 -8.40
N ILE A 344 -18.86 -28.49 -9.25
CA ILE A 344 -17.75 -27.51 -9.26
C ILE A 344 -18.22 -26.07 -9.48
N ASN A 345 -19.31 -25.85 -10.23
CA ASN A 345 -19.85 -24.52 -10.50
C ASN A 345 -20.46 -23.88 -9.24
N LEU A 346 -21.18 -24.66 -8.44
CA LEU A 346 -21.77 -24.19 -7.17
C LEU A 346 -20.68 -23.89 -6.14
N ILE A 347 -19.65 -24.72 -6.06
CA ILE A 347 -18.49 -24.47 -5.18
C ILE A 347 -17.81 -23.15 -5.55
N LEU A 348 -17.50 -22.96 -6.84
CA LEU A 348 -16.92 -21.70 -7.32
C LEU A 348 -17.84 -20.50 -7.02
N ALA A 349 -19.15 -20.65 -7.22
CA ALA A 349 -20.12 -19.59 -6.94
C ALA A 349 -20.13 -19.21 -5.45
N ILE A 350 -20.12 -20.20 -4.54
CA ILE A 350 -20.06 -19.98 -3.09
C ILE A 350 -18.78 -19.22 -2.72
N ASP A 351 -17.63 -19.63 -3.22
CA ASP A 351 -16.34 -18.98 -2.96
C ASP A 351 -16.33 -17.52 -3.45
N LEU A 352 -16.78 -17.28 -4.68
CA LEU A 352 -16.86 -15.94 -5.26
C LEU A 352 -17.82 -15.04 -4.47
N ILE A 353 -19.01 -15.55 -4.10
CA ILE A 353 -19.99 -14.80 -3.30
C ILE A 353 -19.39 -14.48 -1.92
N ALA A 354 -18.77 -15.45 -1.24
CA ALA A 354 -18.13 -15.24 0.05
C ALA A 354 -17.02 -14.18 -0.03
N GLY A 355 -16.17 -14.25 -1.06
CA GLY A 355 -15.13 -13.25 -1.33
C GLY A 355 -15.69 -11.85 -1.56
N ILE A 356 -16.75 -11.73 -2.37
CA ILE A 356 -17.42 -10.45 -2.67
C ILE A 356 -18.05 -9.87 -1.40
N LEU A 357 -18.79 -10.69 -0.63
CA LEU A 357 -19.42 -10.27 0.62
C LEU A 357 -18.37 -9.81 1.64
N CYS A 358 -17.26 -10.55 1.77
CA CYS A 358 -16.13 -10.15 2.62
C CYS A 358 -15.58 -8.79 2.19
N ASN A 359 -15.35 -8.58 0.89
CA ASN A 359 -14.86 -7.31 0.36
C ASN A 359 -15.83 -6.14 0.63
N VAL A 360 -17.14 -6.34 0.43
CA VAL A 360 -18.17 -5.35 0.74
C VAL A 360 -18.19 -5.04 2.23
N TYR A 361 -18.10 -6.06 3.09
CA TYR A 361 -18.02 -5.89 4.53
C TYR A 361 -16.80 -5.06 4.95
N LEU A 362 -15.61 -5.39 4.45
CA LEU A 362 -14.38 -4.63 4.73
C LEU A 362 -14.49 -3.16 4.30
N ASN A 363 -15.05 -2.90 3.12
CA ASN A 363 -15.29 -1.54 2.62
C ASN A 363 -16.25 -0.76 3.53
N LYS A 364 -17.38 -1.37 3.93
CA LYS A 364 -18.34 -0.76 4.86
C LYS A 364 -17.67 -0.46 6.20
N ARG A 365 -16.85 -1.38 6.73
CA ARG A 365 -16.14 -1.18 8.00
C ARG A 365 -15.12 -0.06 7.92
N LYS A 366 -14.38 0.04 6.81
CA LYS A 366 -13.41 1.13 6.57
C LYS A 366 -14.12 2.49 6.52
N LYS A 367 -15.24 2.58 5.80
CA LYS A 367 -16.06 3.80 5.75
C LYS A 367 -16.60 4.19 7.14
N ARG A 368 -17.14 3.24 7.91
CA ARG A 368 -17.61 3.47 9.28
C ARG A 368 -16.50 3.93 10.22
N ARG A 369 -15.30 3.34 10.13
CA ARG A 369 -14.14 3.76 10.93
C ARG A 369 -13.72 5.19 10.58
N ALA A 370 -13.65 5.52 9.29
CA ALA A 370 -13.34 6.88 8.83
C ALA A 370 -14.38 7.88 9.32
N GLN A 371 -15.67 7.56 9.22
CA GLN A 371 -16.77 8.39 9.73
C GLN A 371 -16.72 8.55 11.24
N SER A 372 -16.42 7.48 12.00
CA SER A 372 -16.27 7.58 13.45
C SER A 372 -15.06 8.41 13.86
N LEU A 373 -13.96 8.32 13.13
CA LEU A 373 -12.77 9.15 13.36
C LEU A 373 -13.10 10.61 13.08
N ASN A 374 -13.77 10.88 11.95
CA ASN A 374 -14.19 12.22 11.58
C ASN A 374 -15.19 12.80 12.58
N LYS A 375 -16.20 12.03 13.01
CA LYS A 375 -17.15 12.44 14.07
C LYS A 375 -16.48 12.69 15.42
N LYS A 376 -15.39 11.97 15.75
CA LYS A 376 -14.58 12.25 16.95
C LYS A 376 -13.78 13.54 16.78
N LEU A 377 -13.26 13.84 15.60
CA LEU A 377 -12.52 15.07 15.30
C LEU A 377 -13.46 16.30 15.28
N LEU A 378 -14.62 16.20 14.64
CA LEU A 378 -15.66 17.23 14.58
C LEU A 378 -16.30 17.54 15.95
N LYS A 379 -16.38 16.55 16.86
CA LYS A 379 -16.81 16.79 18.25
C LYS A 379 -15.77 17.55 19.09
N GLN A 380 -14.57 17.79 18.57
CA GLN A 380 -13.48 18.46 19.28
C GLN A 380 -13.11 19.82 18.69
N THR A 381 -13.94 20.39 17.79
CA THR A 381 -13.75 21.77 17.33
C THR A 381 -14.03 22.71 18.50
N GLU A 382 -12.97 23.14 19.17
CA GLU A 382 -13.04 23.94 20.38
C GLU A 382 -12.28 25.25 20.18
N SER A 383 -12.87 26.36 20.61
CA SER A 383 -12.22 27.66 20.69
C SER A 383 -11.29 27.71 21.90
N ILE A 384 -10.01 27.97 21.66
CA ILE A 384 -8.95 27.93 22.68
C ILE A 384 -8.31 29.31 22.79
N PRO A 385 -8.45 30.01 23.93
CA PRO A 385 -7.85 31.32 24.12
C PRO A 385 -6.32 31.21 24.27
N MET A 386 -5.59 32.05 23.56
CA MET A 386 -4.12 32.05 23.51
C MET A 386 -3.57 33.48 23.48
N GLY A 387 -3.47 34.09 24.66
CA GLY A 387 -3.26 35.53 24.80
C GLY A 387 -4.55 36.27 24.44
N ASP A 388 -4.47 37.18 23.48
CA ASP A 388 -5.62 37.93 22.95
C ASP A 388 -6.29 37.23 21.76
N PHE A 389 -5.69 36.16 21.23
CA PHE A 389 -6.21 35.41 20.08
C PHE A 389 -7.06 34.21 20.53
N ILE A 390 -8.09 33.88 19.74
CA ILE A 390 -8.88 32.65 19.91
C ILE A 390 -8.51 31.70 18.77
N ILE A 391 -7.92 30.55 19.11
CA ILE A 391 -7.49 29.54 18.15
C ILE A 391 -8.56 28.46 18.04
N THR A 392 -8.94 28.09 16.82
CA THR A 392 -9.87 27.00 16.53
C THR A 392 -9.11 25.68 16.48
N ASN A 393 -9.25 24.86 17.52
CA ASN A 393 -8.66 23.53 17.56
C ASN A 393 -9.44 22.57 16.67
N ASN A 394 -8.76 21.56 16.11
CA ASN A 394 -9.39 20.51 15.29
C ASN A 394 -10.22 21.00 14.10
N TYR A 395 -9.95 22.20 13.60
CA TYR A 395 -10.64 22.70 12.42
C TYR A 395 -10.41 21.76 11.23
N GLN A 396 -11.51 21.38 10.57
CA GLN A 396 -11.50 20.69 9.29
C GLN A 396 -12.40 21.45 8.32
N PHE A 397 -11.91 21.62 7.10
CA PHE A 397 -12.70 22.20 6.03
C PHE A 397 -13.67 21.15 5.49
N ASP A 398 -14.97 21.42 5.63
CA ASP A 398 -16.04 20.52 5.19
C ASP A 398 -16.75 21.01 3.92
N SER A 399 -17.10 22.29 3.87
CA SER A 399 -17.81 22.92 2.76
C SER A 399 -17.45 24.39 2.58
N ILE A 400 -17.70 24.93 1.38
CA ILE A 400 -17.65 26.36 1.10
C ILE A 400 -18.77 27.04 1.93
N PRO A 401 -18.47 28.14 2.64
CA PRO A 401 -19.46 28.81 3.46
C PRO A 401 -20.40 29.69 2.62
N ASP A 402 -21.67 29.80 3.04
CA ASP A 402 -22.65 30.67 2.38
C ASP A 402 -22.29 32.16 2.50
N GLN A 403 -21.69 32.54 3.63
CA GLN A 403 -21.17 33.88 3.90
C GLN A 403 -19.64 33.93 3.76
N GLN A 404 -19.11 35.10 3.37
CA GLN A 404 -17.67 35.28 3.23
C GLN A 404 -16.93 35.01 4.54
N MET A 405 -15.99 34.07 4.51
CA MET A 405 -15.19 33.65 5.65
C MET A 405 -13.69 33.84 5.38
N VAL A 406 -12.95 34.29 6.38
CA VAL A 406 -11.50 34.43 6.35
C VAL A 406 -10.86 33.42 7.30
N ILE A 407 -9.99 32.57 6.77
CA ILE A 407 -9.21 31.59 7.55
C ILE A 407 -7.73 31.94 7.51
N HIS A 408 -7.18 32.25 8.68
CA HIS A 408 -5.75 32.46 8.87
C HIS A 408 -5.13 31.33 9.67
N ALA A 409 -3.92 30.93 9.27
CA ALA A 409 -3.14 29.94 9.97
C ALA A 409 -2.07 30.64 10.83
N ILE A 410 -2.29 30.65 12.15
CA ILE A 410 -1.40 31.30 13.12
C ILE A 410 -0.26 30.36 13.48
N ASP A 411 0.96 30.79 13.15
CA ASP A 411 2.19 30.08 13.51
C ASP A 411 3.00 30.85 14.54
N SER A 412 4.11 30.27 14.94
CA SER A 412 4.97 30.87 15.96
C SER A 412 5.46 32.29 15.61
N ARG A 413 5.79 32.54 14.34
CA ARG A 413 6.30 33.84 13.91
C ARG A 413 5.18 34.86 13.89
N ILE A 414 4.03 34.50 13.31
CA ILE A 414 2.86 35.38 13.24
C ILE A 414 2.35 35.76 14.63
N TRP A 415 2.30 34.82 15.57
CA TRP A 415 1.86 35.10 16.94
C TRP A 415 2.80 36.08 17.67
N LEU A 416 4.12 35.93 17.51
CA LEU A 416 5.09 36.87 18.08
C LEU A 416 4.98 38.26 17.42
N MET A 417 4.93 38.30 16.09
CA MET A 417 4.79 39.56 15.34
C MET A 417 3.49 40.28 15.68
N GLY A 418 2.38 39.56 15.81
CA GLY A 418 1.08 40.13 16.19
C GLY A 418 1.03 40.69 17.62
N ASN A 419 1.99 40.38 18.48
CA ASN A 419 2.12 41.04 19.78
C ASN A 419 2.92 42.35 19.72
N GLU A 420 3.70 42.56 18.66
CA GLU A 420 4.55 43.75 18.46
C GLU A 420 3.91 44.74 17.45
N ASP A 421 3.23 44.23 16.42
CA ASP A 421 2.59 45.00 15.35
C ASP A 421 1.06 45.08 15.57
N LYS A 422 0.58 46.28 15.92
CA LYS A 422 -0.84 46.54 16.21
C LYS A 422 -1.76 46.28 15.02
N GLU A 423 -1.33 46.58 13.80
CA GLU A 423 -2.14 46.39 12.60
C GLU A 423 -2.28 44.90 12.28
N LEU A 424 -1.18 44.15 12.38
CA LEU A 424 -1.21 42.69 12.21
C LEU A 424 -2.10 42.03 13.26
N LYS A 425 -2.02 42.50 14.51
CA LYS A 425 -2.88 42.03 15.59
C LYS A 425 -4.36 42.19 15.24
N GLN A 426 -4.75 43.39 14.80
CA GLN A 426 -6.13 43.68 14.42
C GLN A 426 -6.58 42.82 13.24
N ALA A 427 -5.74 42.66 12.21
CA ALA A 427 -6.03 41.80 11.07
C ALA A 427 -6.31 40.34 11.47
N LEU A 428 -5.51 39.80 12.39
CA LEU A 428 -5.71 38.44 12.92
C LEU A 428 -6.97 38.34 13.79
N LEU A 429 -7.29 39.35 14.60
CA LEU A 429 -8.50 39.37 15.43
C LEU A 429 -9.78 39.48 14.60
N GLN A 430 -9.70 40.08 13.41
CA GLN A 430 -10.81 40.17 12.45
C GLN A 430 -11.00 38.89 11.61
N SER A 431 -10.14 37.88 11.79
CA SER A 431 -10.26 36.60 11.10
C SER A 431 -11.40 35.79 11.70
N ASP A 432 -12.22 35.17 10.85
CA ASP A 432 -13.33 34.33 11.31
C ASP A 432 -12.82 33.03 11.96
N ILE A 433 -11.71 32.48 11.44
CA ILE A 433 -11.07 31.27 11.97
C ILE A 433 -9.56 31.44 12.01
N LEU A 434 -8.98 31.22 13.19
CA LEU A 434 -7.53 31.12 13.40
C LEU A 434 -7.13 29.67 13.68
N VAL A 435 -6.49 28.99 12.74
CA VAL A 435 -6.04 27.60 12.91
C VAL A 435 -4.59 27.53 13.37
N PRO A 436 -4.24 26.62 14.31
CA PRO A 436 -2.87 26.51 14.81
C PRO A 436 -1.96 25.83 13.77
N ASN A 437 -0.88 26.50 13.38
CA ASN A 437 0.09 25.99 12.40
C ASN A 437 1.53 25.97 12.99
N GLY A 438 2.10 24.77 13.10
CA GLY A 438 3.42 24.48 13.65
C GLY A 438 3.42 23.93 15.08
N ALA A 439 4.51 23.25 15.44
CA ALA A 439 4.71 22.64 16.76
C ALA A 439 4.77 23.66 17.90
N GLY A 440 5.33 24.86 17.65
CA GLY A 440 5.47 25.89 18.68
C GLY A 440 4.13 26.41 19.22
N ILE A 441 3.20 26.73 18.31
CA ILE A 441 1.89 27.27 18.69
C ILE A 441 1.02 26.21 19.38
N THR A 442 1.08 24.96 18.90
CA THR A 442 0.33 23.83 19.47
C THR A 442 0.84 23.47 20.86
N LEU A 443 2.16 23.50 21.08
CA LEU A 443 2.75 23.21 22.38
C LEU A 443 2.49 24.35 23.39
N ALA A 444 2.57 25.61 22.95
CA ALA A 444 2.23 26.77 23.77
C ALA A 444 0.75 26.77 24.20
N ALA A 445 -0.18 26.55 23.25
CA ALA A 445 -1.60 26.46 23.54
C ALA A 445 -1.92 25.28 24.48
N ARG A 446 -1.26 24.12 24.29
CA ARG A 446 -1.39 22.96 25.21
C ARG A 446 -0.96 23.30 26.62
N TRP A 447 0.09 24.09 26.79
CA TRP A 447 0.62 24.40 28.11
C TRP A 447 -0.12 25.52 28.84
N LEU A 448 -0.67 26.48 28.08
CA LEU A 448 -1.52 27.54 28.61
C LEU A 448 -2.88 27.02 29.05
N THR A 449 -3.46 26.07 28.30
CA THR A 449 -4.86 25.63 28.50
C THR A 449 -5.00 24.23 29.08
N GLY A 450 -3.93 23.43 29.10
CA GLY A 450 -3.98 22.01 29.48
C GLY A 450 -4.62 21.10 28.44
N LYS A 451 -5.16 21.64 27.33
CA LYS A 451 -5.87 20.89 26.29
C LYS A 451 -4.92 20.35 25.22
N GLN A 452 -5.25 19.21 24.62
CA GLN A 452 -4.52 18.71 23.46
C GLN A 452 -4.88 19.52 22.21
N ILE A 453 -3.87 20.07 21.54
CA ILE A 453 -4.06 20.93 20.35
C ILE A 453 -3.52 20.20 19.13
N HIS A 454 -4.35 20.11 18.09
CA HIS A 454 -3.98 19.49 16.83
C HIS A 454 -3.49 20.53 15.84
N ASN A 455 -2.35 20.24 15.20
CA ASN A 455 -1.78 21.10 14.19
C ASN A 455 -2.58 21.01 12.88
N VAL A 456 -2.97 22.14 12.32
CA VAL A 456 -3.56 22.27 10.99
C VAL A 456 -2.51 22.94 10.10
N SER A 457 -1.85 22.16 9.24
CA SER A 457 -0.86 22.74 8.34
C SER A 457 -1.55 23.50 7.20
N ARG A 458 -0.91 24.59 6.75
CA ARG A 458 -1.41 25.35 5.58
C ARG A 458 -1.49 24.46 4.32
N ASP A 459 -0.57 23.51 4.19
CA ASP A 459 -0.54 22.54 3.09
C ASP A 459 -1.80 21.63 3.12
N ASP A 460 -2.14 21.09 4.29
CA ASP A 460 -3.28 20.19 4.46
C ASP A 460 -4.61 20.93 4.24
N LEU A 461 -4.72 22.16 4.75
CA LEU A 461 -5.89 23.02 4.53
C LEU A 461 -6.08 23.30 3.05
N HIS A 462 -5.02 23.74 2.36
CA HIS A 462 -5.03 23.99 0.92
C HIS A 462 -5.50 22.77 0.10
N LEU A 463 -4.92 21.59 0.37
CA LEU A 463 -5.31 20.36 -0.32
C LEU A 463 -6.76 19.94 -0.03
N SER A 464 -7.22 20.09 1.22
CA SER A 464 -8.60 19.74 1.59
C SER A 464 -9.63 20.60 0.85
N ILE A 465 -9.33 21.89 0.66
CA ILE A 465 -10.19 22.82 -0.08
C ILE A 465 -10.21 22.47 -1.58
N LEU A 466 -9.05 22.20 -2.20
CA LEU A 466 -9.00 21.78 -3.62
C LEU A 466 -9.76 20.48 -3.86
N GLN A 467 -9.63 19.49 -2.98
CA GLN A 467 -10.39 18.23 -3.06
C GLN A 467 -11.90 18.42 -2.96
N HIS A 468 -12.36 19.44 -2.22
CA HIS A 468 -13.77 19.78 -2.17
C HIS A 468 -14.21 20.49 -3.45
N LEU A 469 -13.45 21.49 -3.91
CA LEU A 469 -13.74 22.24 -5.14
C LEU A 469 -13.86 21.35 -6.36
N ASP A 470 -12.98 20.35 -6.51
CA ASP A 470 -13.06 19.40 -7.63
C ASP A 470 -14.35 18.57 -7.63
N LYS A 471 -14.91 18.25 -6.45
CA LYS A 471 -16.18 17.51 -6.34
C LYS A 471 -17.40 18.34 -6.71
N VAL A 472 -17.33 19.65 -6.45
CA VAL A 472 -18.46 20.58 -6.68
C VAL A 472 -18.28 21.40 -7.96
N ALA A 473 -17.24 21.11 -8.76
CA ALA A 473 -16.85 21.89 -9.95
C ALA A 473 -16.69 23.40 -9.65
N GLY A 474 -16.06 23.70 -8.51
CA GLY A 474 -15.87 25.06 -8.01
C GLY A 474 -14.70 25.80 -8.66
N SER A 475 -14.45 27.00 -8.16
CA SER A 475 -13.49 27.96 -8.70
C SER A 475 -12.52 28.48 -7.64
N VAL A 476 -11.26 28.67 -8.04
CA VAL A 476 -10.18 29.13 -7.16
C VAL A 476 -9.37 30.24 -7.82
N PHE A 477 -8.98 31.24 -7.03
CA PHE A 477 -8.10 32.32 -7.47
C PHE A 477 -6.83 32.37 -6.62
N TYR A 478 -5.67 32.51 -7.27
CA TYR A 478 -4.38 32.68 -6.58
C TYR A 478 -3.85 34.10 -6.80
N LEU A 479 -3.72 34.86 -5.73
CA LEU A 479 -3.12 36.20 -5.73
C LEU A 479 -1.74 36.17 -5.06
N GLY A 480 -0.69 36.63 -5.73
CA GLY A 480 0.66 36.72 -5.17
C GLY A 480 1.69 35.79 -5.82
N ALA A 481 2.86 35.65 -5.19
CA ALA A 481 4.04 34.98 -5.76
C ALA A 481 4.47 35.52 -7.15
N SER A 482 5.40 34.84 -7.80
CA SER A 482 5.86 35.18 -9.15
C SER A 482 5.02 34.49 -10.22
N ASP A 483 4.94 35.07 -11.43
CA ASP A 483 4.24 34.49 -12.58
C ASP A 483 4.67 33.05 -12.87
N ARG A 484 5.98 32.76 -12.75
CA ARG A 484 6.52 31.41 -12.88
C ARG A 484 5.88 30.43 -11.89
N THR A 485 5.73 30.84 -10.62
CA THR A 485 5.14 29.97 -9.59
C THR A 485 3.66 29.77 -9.84
N LEU A 486 2.93 30.83 -10.21
CA LEU A 486 1.49 30.77 -10.50
C LEU A 486 1.18 29.90 -11.74
N ALA A 487 2.02 29.96 -12.77
CA ALA A 487 1.89 29.11 -13.96
C ALA A 487 1.99 27.62 -13.61
N LEU A 488 2.99 27.25 -12.79
CA LEU A 488 3.17 25.87 -12.32
C LEU A 488 2.01 25.40 -11.41
N ILE A 489 1.50 26.28 -10.55
CA ILE A 489 0.30 25.98 -9.75
C ILE A 489 -0.89 25.69 -10.66
N THR A 490 -1.08 26.50 -11.71
CA THR A 490 -2.19 26.37 -12.67
C THR A 490 -2.11 25.05 -13.43
N GLU A 491 -0.96 24.72 -14.01
CA GLU A 491 -0.71 23.46 -14.71
C GLU A 491 -0.99 22.24 -13.82
N ARG A 492 -0.52 22.32 -12.57
CA ARG A 492 -0.72 21.26 -11.58
C ARG A 492 -2.18 21.09 -11.19
N ILE A 493 -2.93 22.17 -10.98
CA ILE A 493 -4.36 22.10 -10.65
C ILE A 493 -5.15 21.49 -11.80
N LEU A 494 -4.92 21.93 -13.04
CA LEU A 494 -5.62 21.39 -14.21
C LEU A 494 -5.32 19.90 -14.44
N THR A 495 -4.16 19.42 -13.98
CA THR A 495 -3.78 18.00 -14.05
C THR A 495 -4.37 17.18 -12.90
N GLU A 496 -4.27 17.68 -11.66
CA GLU A 496 -4.67 16.93 -10.46
C GLU A 496 -6.18 17.04 -10.15
N TYR A 497 -6.83 18.14 -10.55
CA TYR A 497 -8.21 18.51 -10.23
C TYR A 497 -8.92 19.12 -11.45
N PRO A 498 -9.28 18.30 -12.46
CA PRO A 498 -9.71 18.77 -13.77
C PRO A 498 -11.05 19.53 -13.76
N ASN A 499 -11.87 19.39 -12.71
CA ASN A 499 -13.16 20.08 -12.63
C ASN A 499 -13.05 21.49 -12.03
N ILE A 500 -11.87 21.89 -11.56
CA ILE A 500 -11.67 23.21 -10.93
C ILE A 500 -11.40 24.28 -11.99
N ARG A 501 -12.14 25.40 -11.90
CA ARG A 501 -11.78 26.62 -12.63
C ARG A 501 -10.74 27.41 -11.85
N VAL A 502 -9.60 27.70 -12.47
CA VAL A 502 -8.49 28.44 -11.82
C VAL A 502 -8.13 29.72 -12.57
N LYS A 503 -7.88 30.81 -11.83
CA LYS A 503 -7.26 32.05 -12.34
C LYS A 503 -6.19 32.54 -11.36
N THR A 504 -5.19 33.24 -11.87
CA THR A 504 -4.04 33.69 -11.07
C THR A 504 -3.68 35.14 -11.39
N TYR A 505 -3.13 35.88 -10.41
CA TYR A 505 -2.63 37.23 -10.60
C TYR A 505 -1.35 37.47 -9.78
N SER A 506 -0.29 37.90 -10.46
CA SER A 506 1.01 38.26 -9.87
C SER A 506 1.09 39.79 -9.69
N PRO A 507 1.01 40.31 -8.45
CA PRO A 507 1.22 41.73 -8.20
C PRO A 507 2.71 42.10 -8.22
N PRO A 508 3.07 43.37 -8.42
CA PRO A 508 4.45 43.82 -8.40
C PRO A 508 5.13 43.55 -7.04
N TYR A 509 6.39 43.14 -7.05
CA TYR A 509 7.13 42.82 -5.83
C TYR A 509 7.61 44.09 -5.12
N ARG A 510 6.81 44.59 -4.16
CA ARG A 510 7.09 45.81 -3.36
C ARG A 510 6.65 45.63 -1.91
N ASP A 511 7.12 46.47 -1.00
CA ASP A 511 6.76 46.41 0.42
C ASP A 511 5.31 46.86 0.68
N SER A 512 4.86 47.92 0.01
CA SER A 512 3.47 48.40 0.00
C SER A 512 2.93 48.45 -1.44
N PHE A 513 1.60 48.48 -1.57
CA PHE A 513 0.93 48.64 -2.86
C PHE A 513 0.26 50.01 -2.93
N SER A 514 0.27 50.62 -4.12
CA SER A 514 -0.56 51.82 -4.33
C SER A 514 -2.04 51.46 -4.36
N GLU A 515 -2.91 52.46 -4.22
CA GLU A 515 -4.36 52.27 -4.39
C GLU A 515 -4.69 51.74 -5.78
N GLU A 516 -4.01 52.22 -6.83
CA GLU A 516 -4.20 51.76 -8.20
C GLU A 516 -3.83 50.27 -8.38
N GLU A 517 -2.71 49.84 -7.80
CA GLU A 517 -2.29 48.43 -7.79
C GLU A 517 -3.29 47.56 -7.01
N THR A 518 -3.80 48.07 -5.88
CA THR A 518 -4.81 47.37 -5.08
C THR A 518 -6.13 47.23 -5.82
N ASN A 519 -6.59 48.29 -6.49
CA ASN A 519 -7.78 48.26 -7.33
C ASN A 519 -7.63 47.28 -8.49
N LYS A 520 -6.45 47.20 -9.14
CA LYS A 520 -6.18 46.18 -10.18
C LYS A 520 -6.32 44.75 -9.66
N MET A 521 -5.81 44.47 -8.45
CA MET A 521 -5.95 43.16 -7.81
C MET A 521 -7.42 42.84 -7.51
N ILE A 522 -8.16 43.79 -6.92
CA ILE A 522 -9.58 43.63 -6.58
C ILE A 522 -10.41 43.38 -7.85
N THR A 523 -10.21 44.18 -8.90
CA THR A 523 -10.90 44.02 -10.18
C THR A 523 -10.65 42.62 -10.77
N ALA A 524 -9.39 42.16 -10.81
CA ALA A 524 -9.05 40.85 -11.35
C ALA A 524 -9.75 39.69 -10.61
N ILE A 525 -9.91 39.80 -9.29
CA ILE A 525 -10.63 38.84 -8.45
C ILE A 525 -12.13 38.90 -8.73
N ASN A 526 -12.72 40.10 -8.68
CA ASN A 526 -14.15 40.30 -8.78
C ASN A 526 -14.72 40.01 -10.17
N GLU A 527 -13.92 40.16 -11.22
CA GLU A 527 -14.28 39.71 -12.58
C GLU A 527 -14.39 38.19 -12.67
N PHE A 528 -13.54 37.46 -11.92
CA PHE A 528 -13.54 35.99 -11.93
C PHE A 528 -14.58 35.37 -11.00
N LYS A 529 -14.92 36.07 -9.90
CA LYS A 529 -15.86 35.64 -8.84
C LYS A 529 -15.52 34.25 -8.29
N PRO A 530 -14.33 34.05 -7.70
CA PRO A 530 -13.92 32.75 -7.19
C PRO A 530 -14.71 32.32 -5.96
N ASP A 531 -14.97 31.02 -5.84
CA ASP A 531 -15.48 30.43 -4.59
C ASP A 531 -14.43 30.55 -3.48
N VAL A 532 -13.15 30.35 -3.84
CA VAL A 532 -12.01 30.42 -2.91
C VAL A 532 -10.91 31.33 -3.45
N LEU A 533 -10.47 32.27 -2.62
CA LEU A 533 -9.30 33.12 -2.84
C LEU A 533 -8.13 32.71 -1.94
N PHE A 534 -7.04 32.27 -2.55
CA PHE A 534 -5.76 32.07 -1.86
C PHE A 534 -4.83 33.25 -2.11
N ILE A 535 -4.21 33.75 -1.03
CA ILE A 535 -3.27 34.86 -1.09
C ILE A 535 -1.89 34.41 -0.62
N GLY A 536 -0.87 34.72 -1.43
CA GLY A 536 0.52 34.39 -1.16
C GLY A 536 1.46 35.56 -1.27
N MET A 537 1.54 36.33 -0.18
CA MET A 537 2.46 37.46 -0.03
C MET A 537 3.41 37.21 1.15
N SER A 538 4.27 38.18 1.46
CA SER A 538 5.12 38.11 2.66
C SER A 538 4.27 38.04 3.93
N VAL A 539 4.85 37.41 4.97
CA VAL A 539 4.23 37.29 6.30
C VAL A 539 3.88 38.68 6.82
N SER A 540 2.70 38.85 7.43
CA SER A 540 2.09 40.13 7.84
C SER A 540 1.37 40.87 6.71
N LYS A 541 1.97 40.96 5.52
CA LYS A 541 1.40 41.71 4.39
C LYS A 541 0.07 41.13 3.92
N GLN A 542 -0.01 39.81 3.77
CA GLN A 542 -1.25 39.15 3.34
C GLN A 542 -2.39 39.31 4.36
N GLU A 543 -2.12 39.18 5.67
CA GLU A 543 -3.12 39.37 6.73
C GLU A 543 -3.70 40.78 6.71
N LYS A 544 -2.81 41.79 6.69
CA LYS A 544 -3.23 43.21 6.64
C LYS A 544 -4.01 43.53 5.38
N TRP A 545 -3.54 43.05 4.23
CA TRP A 545 -4.23 43.30 2.96
C TRP A 545 -5.64 42.68 2.94
N ILE A 546 -5.81 41.46 3.48
CA ILE A 546 -7.13 40.82 3.61
C ILE A 546 -8.03 41.63 4.53
N ALA A 547 -7.54 42.03 5.70
CA ALA A 547 -8.30 42.82 6.66
C ALA A 547 -8.83 44.12 6.06
N THR A 548 -7.98 44.84 5.32
CA THR A 548 -8.37 46.10 4.67
C THR A 548 -9.35 45.88 3.52
N ASN A 549 -9.19 44.83 2.70
CA ASN A 549 -9.90 44.75 1.42
C ASN A 549 -11.02 43.70 1.35
N ARG A 550 -11.18 42.80 2.33
CA ARG A 550 -12.14 41.67 2.27
C ARG A 550 -13.56 42.08 1.88
N HIS A 551 -14.02 43.23 2.38
CA HIS A 551 -15.36 43.76 2.14
C HIS A 551 -15.62 44.18 0.68
N LEU A 552 -14.55 44.37 -0.11
CA LEU A 552 -14.61 44.70 -1.52
C LEU A 552 -14.50 43.46 -2.43
N LEU A 553 -14.28 42.26 -1.87
CA LEU A 553 -13.99 41.04 -2.64
C LEU A 553 -15.24 40.17 -2.79
N HIS A 554 -15.55 39.76 -4.01
CA HIS A 554 -16.61 38.82 -4.34
C HIS A 554 -16.09 37.37 -4.29
N THR A 555 -15.99 36.84 -3.08
CA THR A 555 -15.57 35.45 -2.83
C THR A 555 -16.13 34.93 -1.51
N HIS A 556 -16.34 33.62 -1.40
CA HIS A 556 -16.91 32.97 -0.22
C HIS A 556 -15.84 32.61 0.82
N LEU A 557 -14.63 32.26 0.41
CA LEU A 557 -13.56 31.86 1.32
C LEU A 557 -12.24 32.52 0.96
N ILE A 558 -11.60 33.18 1.94
CA ILE A 558 -10.29 33.81 1.78
C ILE A 558 -9.30 33.15 2.72
N SER A 559 -8.13 32.75 2.21
CA SER A 559 -7.06 32.22 3.07
C SER A 559 -5.66 32.65 2.63
N GLY A 560 -4.88 33.14 3.60
CA GLY A 560 -3.47 33.52 3.41
C GLY A 560 -2.54 32.32 3.59
N ILE A 561 -1.96 31.80 2.50
CA ILE A 561 -1.14 30.58 2.50
C ILE A 561 0.20 30.73 1.75
N GLY A 562 0.86 31.90 1.81
CA GLY A 562 1.95 32.23 0.88
C GLY A 562 3.12 31.26 0.73
N ALA A 563 3.59 30.61 1.79
CA ALA A 563 4.66 29.60 1.65
C ALA A 563 4.22 28.36 0.85
N VAL A 564 2.93 28.04 0.85
CA VAL A 564 2.36 26.88 0.15
C VAL A 564 2.49 27.03 -1.35
N PHE A 565 2.46 28.26 -1.89
CA PHE A 565 2.55 28.49 -3.34
C PHE A 565 3.85 27.93 -3.91
N GLY A 566 4.98 28.20 -3.25
CA GLY A 566 6.28 27.69 -3.69
C GLY A 566 6.43 26.17 -3.55
N PHE A 567 5.86 25.59 -2.50
CA PHE A 567 5.91 24.14 -2.28
C PHE A 567 4.98 23.37 -3.22
N TYR A 568 3.77 23.89 -3.46
CA TYR A 568 2.78 23.27 -4.34
C TYR A 568 3.16 23.44 -5.81
N GLY A 569 3.63 24.63 -6.22
CA GLY A 569 4.18 24.87 -7.55
C GLY A 569 5.54 24.22 -7.82
N GLY A 570 6.18 23.61 -6.81
CA GLY A 570 7.45 22.90 -6.97
C GLY A 570 8.69 23.79 -7.15
N THR A 571 8.56 25.11 -6.95
CA THR A 571 9.69 26.06 -7.01
C THR A 571 10.55 26.05 -5.74
N THR A 572 9.99 25.54 -4.63
CA THR A 572 10.68 25.42 -3.34
C THR A 572 10.59 23.98 -2.84
N SER A 573 11.70 23.42 -2.34
CA SER A 573 11.70 22.08 -1.73
C SER A 573 11.11 22.11 -0.32
N TYR A 574 10.33 21.09 0.03
CA TYR A 574 9.85 20.93 1.40
C TYR A 574 11.02 20.77 2.37
N PRO A 575 11.00 21.44 3.54
CA PRO A 575 12.00 21.17 4.57
C PRO A 575 11.87 19.72 5.08
N PRO A 576 12.99 19.06 5.45
CA PRO A 576 12.96 17.70 5.97
C PRO A 576 12.11 17.62 7.25
N GLN A 577 11.38 16.52 7.43
CA GLN A 577 10.30 16.39 8.43
C GLN A 577 10.71 16.75 9.86
N TRP A 578 11.95 16.46 10.27
CA TRP A 578 12.47 16.79 11.60
C TRP A 578 12.62 18.30 11.83
N ARG A 579 12.87 19.09 10.78
CA ARG A 579 13.02 20.55 10.85
C ARG A 579 11.68 21.29 10.90
N LYS A 580 10.57 20.65 10.51
CA LYS A 580 9.21 21.19 10.71
C LYS A 580 8.84 21.29 12.20
N GLN A 581 9.52 20.57 13.09
CA GLN A 581 9.18 20.47 14.51
C GLN A 581 10.03 21.34 15.44
N GLN A 582 11.18 21.85 15.00
CA GLN A 582 12.10 22.63 15.84
C GLN A 582 12.48 23.95 15.16
N SER A 583 11.85 25.04 15.57
CA SER A 583 12.30 26.40 15.27
C SER A 583 12.65 27.12 16.57
N LEU A 584 13.71 27.95 16.57
CA LEU A 584 14.07 28.85 17.68
C LEU A 584 12.90 29.75 18.12
N SER A 585 11.97 30.04 17.20
CA SER A 585 10.72 30.76 17.51
C SER A 585 9.77 29.99 18.44
N ALA A 586 9.79 28.65 18.43
CA ALA A 586 8.99 27.83 19.34
C ALA A 586 9.44 28.00 20.80
N ILE A 587 10.75 28.15 21.03
CA ILE A 587 11.33 28.39 22.37
C ILE A 587 10.93 29.78 22.86
N LYS A 588 11.05 30.82 22.01
CA LYS A 588 10.64 32.20 22.37
C LYS A 588 9.17 32.28 22.77
N ILE A 589 8.27 31.59 22.06
CA ILE A 589 6.85 31.55 22.44
C ILE A 589 6.64 30.86 23.77
N LEU A 590 7.38 29.80 24.05
CA LEU A 590 7.30 29.13 25.34
C LEU A 590 7.66 30.10 26.49
N ILE A 591 8.71 30.90 26.29
CA ILE A 591 9.13 31.93 27.24
C ILE A 591 8.07 33.04 27.38
N THR A 592 7.50 33.53 26.28
CA THR A 592 6.43 34.54 26.34
C THR A 592 5.15 33.99 26.99
N ALA A 593 4.79 32.74 26.70
CA ALA A 593 3.65 32.05 27.31
C ALA A 593 3.85 31.88 28.84
N LEU A 594 5.08 31.62 29.30
CA LEU A 594 5.44 31.63 30.73
C LEU A 594 5.16 32.98 31.38
N GLN A 595 5.60 34.06 30.74
CA GLN A 595 5.42 35.41 31.26
C GLN A 595 3.94 35.78 31.36
N ILE A 596 3.12 35.42 30.36
CA ILE A 596 1.67 35.64 30.37
C ILE A 596 1.00 34.84 31.49
N LYS A 597 1.35 33.55 31.66
CA LYS A 597 0.80 32.70 32.72
C LYS A 597 1.14 33.23 34.11
N ASN A 598 2.37 33.71 34.30
CA ASN A 598 2.82 34.30 35.57
C ASN A 598 2.14 35.65 35.86
N ARG A 599 1.93 36.51 34.86
CA ARG A 599 1.15 37.76 35.01
C ARG A 599 -0.31 37.50 35.36
N LYS A 600 -0.99 36.56 34.69
CA LYS A 600 -2.37 36.17 35.04
C LYS A 600 -2.46 35.61 36.46
N LYS A 601 -1.44 34.89 36.92
CA LYS A 601 -1.37 34.38 38.30
C LYS A 601 -1.18 35.53 39.31
N SER A 602 -0.36 36.53 39.01
CA SER A 602 -0.13 37.69 39.90
C SER A 602 -1.35 38.62 39.99
N ILE A 603 -2.06 38.83 38.87
CA ILE A 603 -3.29 39.64 38.82
C ILE A 603 -4.43 38.96 39.60
N LYS A 604 -4.53 37.63 39.53
CA LYS A 604 -5.55 36.87 40.28
C LYS A 604 -5.32 36.94 41.79
N THR A 605 -4.05 36.93 42.23
CA THR A 605 -3.70 37.18 43.63
C THR A 605 -3.96 38.63 44.04
N SER A 606 -3.71 39.64 43.20
CA SER A 606 -3.96 41.04 43.60
C SER A 606 -5.47 41.37 43.70
N THR A 607 -6.33 40.80 42.86
CA THR A 607 -7.79 40.99 43.00
C THR A 607 -8.40 40.24 44.20
N GLU A 608 -7.76 39.17 44.69
CA GLU A 608 -8.13 38.51 45.95
C GLU A 608 -7.67 39.30 47.20
N TYR A 609 -6.75 40.25 47.06
CA TYR A 609 -6.34 41.15 48.14
C TYR A 609 -7.15 42.47 48.18
N GLU A 610 -7.79 42.88 47.09
CA GLU A 610 -8.67 44.07 47.04
C GLU A 610 -10.15 43.77 47.39
N THR A 611 -10.50 42.50 47.60
CA THR A 611 -11.88 42.06 47.96
C THR A 611 -11.97 41.40 49.34
N ASN A 612 -10.94 41.55 50.19
CA ASN A 612 -10.97 41.16 51.61
C ASN A 612 -10.90 42.38 52.52
#